data_AF-A0A0D3VBQ2-F1
#
_entry.id   AF-A0A0D3VBQ2-F1
#
_cell.length_a   1.000
_cell.length_b   1.000
_cell.length_c   1.000
_cell.angle_alpha   90.00
_cell.angle_beta   90.00
_cell.angle_gamma   90.00
#
_symmetry.space_group_name_H-M   'P 1'
#
loop_
_entity.id
_entity.type
_entity.pdbx_description
1 polymer ?
#
loop_
_entity_poly.entity_id
_entity_poly.type
_entity_poly.pdbx_seq_one_letter_code
_entity_poly.pdbx_strand_id
1 'polypeptide(L)'
;MKNDPATTLSQVIQRMMVQQVNAIHVGFPCRVVHYDQVTCKADVQPLIRVSEDEPAMIQGVPTLGHRFLVGEIETVYKPLLKVGDTVFVVCADMEIKNVITGQIATVDTERSHDVNDAVIVGVFACSL
;
A
#
# COMPACT_ATOMS: atom_id res chain seq x y z
N MET A 1 6.08 -13.51 43.24
CA MET A 1 5.89 -12.27 42.45
C MET A 1 4.52 -11.73 42.78
N LYS A 2 4.44 -10.54 43.38
CA LYS A 2 3.16 -9.89 43.72
C LYS A 2 2.70 -9.20 42.44
N ASN A 3 1.60 -9.65 41.85
CA ASN A 3 1.00 -8.99 40.69
C ASN A 3 0.60 -7.58 41.12
N ASP A 4 1.41 -6.60 40.74
CA ASP A 4 1.08 -5.19 40.91
C ASP A 4 0.04 -4.82 39.83
N PRO A 5 -1.19 -4.45 40.22
CA PRO A 5 -2.25 -4.12 39.28
C PRO A 5 -1.88 -2.93 38.39
N ALA A 6 -1.06 -1.98 38.89
CA ALA A 6 -0.59 -0.85 38.09
C ALA A 6 0.35 -1.34 36.97
N THR A 7 1.35 -2.16 37.31
CA THR A 7 2.25 -2.77 36.33
C THR A 7 1.51 -3.60 35.28
N THR A 8 0.49 -4.36 35.69
CA THR A 8 -0.32 -5.19 34.77
C THR A 8 -1.12 -4.32 33.80
N LEU A 9 -1.75 -3.25 34.28
CA LEU A 9 -2.49 -2.31 33.44
C LEU A 9 -1.58 -1.60 32.43
N SER A 10 -0.40 -1.16 32.86
CA SER A 10 0.59 -0.55 31.97
C SER A 10 1.01 -1.49 30.84
N GLN A 11 1.20 -2.78 31.14
CA GLN A 11 1.54 -3.78 30.12
C GLN A 11 0.40 -4.00 29.11
N VAL A 12 -0.85 -4.00 29.57
CA VAL A 12 -2.02 -4.12 28.68
C VAL A 12 -2.12 -2.90 27.76
N ILE A 13 -1.99 -1.69 28.30
CA ILE A 13 -2.02 -0.44 27.52
C ILE A 13 -0.89 -0.44 26.48
N GLN A 14 0.32 -0.83 26.87
CA GLN A 14 1.46 -0.88 25.96
C GLN A 14 1.22 -1.87 24.81
N ARG A 15 0.64 -3.05 25.08
CA ARG A 15 0.30 -4.02 24.04
C ARG A 15 -0.77 -3.49 23.09
N MET A 16 -1.79 -2.82 23.61
CA MET A 16 -2.84 -2.19 22.79
C MET A 16 -2.25 -1.10 21.88
N MET A 17 -1.35 -0.26 22.39
CA MET A 17 -0.67 0.76 21.59
C MET A 17 0.18 0.13 20.47
N VAL A 18 0.97 -0.89 20.79
CA VAL A 18 1.78 -1.59 19.77
C VAL A 18 0.89 -2.23 18.70
N GLN A 19 -0.24 -2.83 19.08
CA GLN A 19 -1.20 -3.38 18.13
C GLN A 19 -1.80 -2.31 17.22
N GLN A 20 -2.18 -1.15 17.75
CA GLN A 20 -2.70 -0.05 16.93
C GLN A 20 -1.66 0.51 15.97
N VAL A 21 -0.42 0.71 16.43
CA VAL A 21 0.66 1.22 15.57
C VAL A 21 1.00 0.21 14.46
N ASN A 22 1.02 -1.08 14.77
CA ASN A 22 1.30 -2.12 13.78
C ASN A 22 0.16 -2.29 12.76
N ALA A 23 -1.05 -1.82 13.05
CA ALA A 23 -2.17 -1.83 12.11
C ALA A 23 -2.10 -0.68 11.08
N ILE A 24 -1.19 0.28 11.26
CA ILE A 24 -1.01 1.41 10.34
C ILE A 24 -0.15 0.95 9.16
N HIS A 25 -0.77 0.74 8.00
CA HIS A 25 -0.02 0.51 6.76
C HIS A 25 0.39 1.85 6.13
N VAL A 26 1.69 1.97 5.83
CA VAL A 26 2.25 3.19 5.21
C VAL A 26 2.79 2.86 3.82
N GLY A 27 3.77 1.97 3.75
CA GLY A 27 4.28 1.48 2.48
C GLY A 27 5.21 0.29 2.68
N PHE A 28 5.21 -0.60 1.69
CA PHE A 28 5.92 -1.87 1.80
C PHE A 28 6.19 -2.46 0.40
N PRO A 29 7.26 -3.28 0.27
CA PRO A 29 7.57 -3.94 -0.98
C PRO A 29 6.59 -5.09 -1.24
N CYS A 30 6.15 -5.19 -2.50
CA CYS A 30 5.31 -6.28 -2.98
C CYS A 30 5.91 -6.90 -4.24
N ARG A 31 5.49 -8.12 -4.56
CA ARG A 31 5.74 -8.75 -5.86
C ARG A 31 4.47 -8.74 -6.70
N VAL A 32 4.57 -8.38 -7.98
CA VAL A 32 3.45 -8.43 -8.92
C VAL A 32 3.09 -9.88 -9.22
N VAL A 33 1.82 -10.22 -9.00
CA VAL A 33 1.23 -11.54 -9.30
C VAL A 33 0.50 -11.50 -10.64
N HIS A 34 -0.23 -10.41 -10.90
CA HIS A 34 -0.95 -10.17 -12.14
C HIS A 34 -0.97 -8.67 -12.45
N TYR A 35 -1.03 -8.30 -13.73
CA TYR A 35 -1.13 -6.90 -14.17
C TYR A 35 -2.04 -6.76 -15.38
N ASP A 36 -3.02 -5.86 -15.27
CA ASP A 36 -3.90 -5.44 -16.36
C ASP A 36 -3.43 -4.10 -16.94
N GLN A 37 -2.93 -4.13 -18.18
CA GLN A 37 -2.44 -2.96 -18.91
C GLN A 37 -3.56 -2.00 -19.35
N VAL A 38 -4.81 -2.47 -19.42
CA VAL A 38 -5.95 -1.62 -19.81
C VAL A 38 -6.35 -0.74 -18.64
N THR A 39 -6.54 -1.32 -17.46
CA THR A 39 -6.94 -0.60 -16.25
C THR A 39 -5.76 -0.04 -15.45
N CYS A 40 -4.53 -0.43 -15.79
CA CYS A 40 -3.30 -0.07 -15.08
C CYS A 40 -3.33 -0.49 -13.59
N LYS A 41 -3.89 -1.67 -13.32
CA LYS A 41 -4.02 -2.24 -11.97
C LYS A 41 -3.27 -3.58 -11.87
N ALA A 42 -2.74 -3.87 -10.70
CA ALA A 42 -2.05 -5.12 -10.40
C ALA A 42 -2.61 -5.82 -9.17
N ASP A 43 -2.54 -7.15 -9.18
CA ASP A 43 -2.61 -7.93 -7.95
C ASP A 43 -1.19 -8.12 -7.43
N VAL A 44 -0.97 -7.82 -6.15
CA VAL A 44 0.36 -7.77 -5.55
C VAL A 44 0.43 -8.55 -4.25
N GLN A 45 1.53 -9.27 -4.06
CA GLN A 45 1.81 -10.06 -2.88
C GLN A 45 2.81 -9.30 -1.99
N PRO A 46 2.44 -8.88 -0.77
CA PRO A 46 3.39 -8.29 0.17
C PRO A 46 4.54 -9.25 0.47
N LEU A 47 5.76 -8.71 0.58
CA LEU A 47 6.98 -9.50 0.77
C LEU A 47 7.48 -9.54 2.21
N ILE A 48 6.98 -8.65 3.07
CA ILE A 48 7.36 -8.60 4.48
C ILE A 48 6.33 -9.38 5.29
N ARG A 49 6.81 -10.39 6.00
CA ARG A 49 6.01 -11.16 6.96
C ARG A 49 6.06 -10.46 8.32
N VAL A 50 4.91 -10.01 8.81
CA VAL A 50 4.75 -9.34 10.11
C VAL A 50 4.11 -10.23 11.18
N SER A 51 3.46 -11.33 10.77
CA SER A 51 2.86 -12.36 11.64
C SER A 51 3.40 -13.75 11.29
N GLU A 52 2.90 -14.81 11.94
CA GLU A 52 3.31 -16.17 11.58
C GLU A 52 2.78 -16.58 10.18
N ASP A 53 1.64 -16.02 9.78
CA ASP A 53 0.99 -16.28 8.50
C ASP A 53 1.63 -15.54 7.33
N GLU A 54 1.44 -16.06 6.12
CA GLU A 54 1.77 -15.32 4.91
C GLU A 54 0.80 -14.13 4.73
N PRO A 55 1.31 -12.94 4.35
CA PRO A 55 0.45 -11.80 4.14
C PRO A 55 -0.53 -12.07 2.99
N ALA A 56 -1.76 -11.61 3.12
CA ALA A 56 -2.76 -11.75 2.08
C ALA A 56 -2.36 -10.95 0.82
N MET A 57 -2.71 -11.49 -0.35
CA MET A 57 -2.57 -10.79 -1.62
C MET A 57 -3.54 -9.60 -1.66
N ILE A 58 -3.07 -8.47 -2.18
CA ILE A 58 -3.85 -7.25 -2.37
C ILE A 58 -4.24 -7.19 -3.85
N GLN A 59 -5.52 -6.98 -4.13
CA GLN A 59 -6.07 -7.03 -5.48
C GLN A 59 -6.32 -5.65 -6.07
N GLY A 60 -6.18 -5.54 -7.40
CA GLY A 60 -6.62 -4.38 -8.15
C GLY A 60 -5.94 -3.06 -7.76
N VAL A 61 -4.69 -3.12 -7.29
CA VAL A 61 -3.90 -1.97 -6.84
C VAL A 61 -3.55 -1.09 -8.04
N PRO A 62 -3.98 0.20 -8.08
CA PRO A 62 -3.63 1.10 -9.17
C PRO A 62 -2.13 1.39 -9.21
N THR A 63 -1.58 1.53 -10.42
CA THR A 63 -0.20 1.95 -10.64
C THR A 63 -0.16 3.39 -11.15
N LEU A 64 0.76 4.20 -10.63
CA LEU A 64 0.92 5.58 -11.08
C LEU A 64 1.29 5.65 -12.57
N GLY A 65 0.61 6.53 -13.30
CA GLY A 65 1.01 6.94 -14.64
C GLY A 65 2.10 8.01 -14.57
N HIS A 66 2.94 8.08 -15.61
CA HIS A 66 4.02 9.05 -15.68
C HIS A 66 3.85 9.98 -16.88
N ARG A 67 4.15 11.26 -16.68
CA ARG A 67 4.22 12.27 -17.73
C ARG A 67 5.61 12.88 -17.68
N PHE A 68 6.33 12.81 -18.79
CA PHE A 68 7.69 13.32 -18.89
C PHE A 68 7.80 14.28 -20.08
N LEU A 69 8.71 15.24 -19.95
CA LEU A 69 9.15 16.08 -21.05
C LEU A 69 10.38 15.43 -21.68
N VAL A 70 10.24 14.82 -22.86
CA VAL A 70 11.32 14.11 -23.56
C VAL A 70 11.64 14.86 -24.83
N GLY A 71 12.83 15.47 -24.88
CA GLY A 71 13.23 16.30 -26.02
C GLY A 71 12.23 17.44 -26.29
N GLU A 72 11.80 18.13 -25.23
CA GLU A 72 10.81 19.23 -25.28
C GLU A 72 9.38 18.83 -25.68
N ILE A 73 9.11 17.53 -25.87
CA ILE A 73 7.78 17.01 -26.16
C ILE A 73 7.19 16.36 -24.90
N GLU A 74 6.02 16.83 -24.48
CA GLU A 74 5.27 16.21 -23.40
C GLU A 74 4.76 14.83 -23.84
N THR A 75 5.20 13.78 -23.13
CA THR A 75 4.82 12.39 -23.43
C THR A 75 4.25 11.74 -22.17
N VAL A 76 3.09 11.09 -22.33
CA VAL A 76 2.43 10.31 -21.27
C VAL A 76 2.76 8.84 -21.46
N TYR A 77 3.30 8.22 -20.41
CA TYR A 77 3.68 6.81 -20.37
C TYR A 77 2.73 6.05 -19.46
N LYS A 78 2.17 4.97 -20.01
CA LYS A 78 1.48 3.97 -19.20
C LYS A 78 2.52 3.16 -18.42
N PRO A 79 2.26 2.85 -17.14
CA PRO A 79 3.12 1.94 -16.41
C PRO A 79 3.12 0.57 -17.11
N LEU A 80 4.24 -0.13 -17.02
CA LEU A 80 4.39 -1.49 -17.51
C LEU A 80 4.99 -2.32 -16.40
N LEU A 81 4.18 -3.19 -15.82
CA LEU A 81 4.61 -4.16 -14.81
C LEU A 81 4.60 -5.57 -15.40
N LYS A 82 5.52 -6.41 -14.94
CA LYS A 82 5.60 -7.82 -15.29
C LYS A 82 5.39 -8.68 -14.04
N VAL A 83 4.84 -9.87 -14.23
CA VAL A 83 4.74 -10.87 -13.16
C VAL A 83 6.14 -11.15 -12.62
N GLY A 84 6.28 -11.09 -11.30
CA GLY A 84 7.56 -11.25 -10.61
C GLY A 84 8.30 -9.95 -10.30
N ASP A 85 7.92 -8.82 -10.89
CA ASP A 85 8.52 -7.52 -10.56
C ASP A 85 8.33 -7.21 -9.08
N THR A 86 9.37 -6.68 -8.45
CA THR A 86 9.29 -6.14 -7.08
C THR A 86 8.95 -4.66 -7.17
N VAL A 87 7.84 -4.28 -6.56
CA VAL A 87 7.29 -2.92 -6.56
C VAL A 87 7.21 -2.34 -5.15
N PHE A 88 7.22 -1.02 -5.05
CA PHE A 88 6.89 -0.33 -3.81
C PHE A 88 5.45 0.15 -3.85
N VAL A 89 4.72 -0.14 -2.78
CA VAL A 89 3.32 0.23 -2.60
C VAL A 89 3.21 1.20 -1.43
N VAL A 90 2.35 2.21 -1.56
CA VAL A 90 2.03 3.19 -0.51
C VAL A 90 0.54 3.15 -0.23
N CYS A 91 0.16 3.07 1.04
CA CYS A 91 -1.24 3.12 1.49
C CYS A 91 -1.63 4.56 1.78
N ALA A 92 -2.77 5.00 1.26
CA ALA A 92 -3.29 6.32 1.56
C ALA A 92 -3.82 6.41 3.00
N ASP A 93 -3.85 7.63 3.53
CA ASP A 93 -4.37 7.90 4.87
C ASP A 93 -5.86 7.56 4.99
N MET A 94 -6.62 7.70 3.90
CA MET A 94 -8.07 7.51 3.80
C MET A 94 -8.43 6.83 2.46
N GLU A 95 -9.67 6.37 2.31
CA GLU A 95 -10.19 5.80 1.07
C GLU A 95 -10.00 6.71 -0.15
N ILE A 96 -9.45 6.15 -1.23
CA ILE A 96 -9.09 6.93 -2.45
C ILE A 96 -10.06 6.77 -3.62
N LYS A 97 -11.03 5.86 -3.52
CA LYS A 97 -11.92 5.45 -4.63
C LYS A 97 -12.63 6.65 -5.29
N ASN A 98 -13.19 7.55 -4.49
CA ASN A 98 -13.99 8.67 -4.99
C ASN A 98 -13.15 9.86 -5.49
N VAL A 99 -11.86 9.92 -5.13
CA VAL A 99 -10.96 11.03 -5.47
C VAL A 99 -10.00 10.71 -6.62
N ILE A 100 -10.01 9.47 -7.13
CA ILE A 100 -9.06 9.02 -8.17
C ILE A 100 -9.17 9.80 -9.48
N THR A 101 -10.31 10.45 -9.74
CA THR A 101 -10.55 11.30 -10.91
C THR A 101 -10.02 12.73 -10.72
N GLY A 102 -9.46 13.05 -9.56
CA GLY A 102 -8.98 14.38 -9.19
C GLY A 102 -10.07 15.33 -8.69
N GLN A 103 -11.28 14.84 -8.46
CA GLN A 103 -12.38 15.62 -7.88
C GLN A 103 -12.38 15.52 -6.36
N ILE A 104 -12.76 16.61 -5.69
CA ILE A 104 -12.99 16.61 -4.24
C ILE A 104 -14.25 15.78 -3.98
N ALA A 105 -14.14 14.77 -3.11
CA ALA A 105 -15.23 13.89 -2.75
C ALA A 105 -15.15 13.48 -1.27
N THR A 106 -16.28 13.07 -0.72
CA THR A 106 -16.35 12.42 0.60
C THR A 106 -15.96 10.95 0.49
N VAL A 107 -15.35 10.42 1.54
CA VAL A 107 -15.05 8.99 1.66
C VAL A 107 -16.34 8.19 1.90
N ASP A 108 -16.42 6.97 1.36
CA ASP A 108 -17.57 6.07 1.58
C ASP A 108 -17.39 5.28 2.88
N THR A 109 -16.15 5.11 3.35
CA THR A 109 -15.77 4.31 4.51
C THR A 109 -14.86 5.07 5.48
N GLU A 110 -14.82 4.62 6.73
CA GLU A 110 -13.90 5.14 7.77
C GLU A 110 -12.52 4.45 7.72
N ARG A 111 -12.21 3.72 6.64
CA ARG A 111 -10.93 3.01 6.50
C ARG A 111 -9.78 4.01 6.45
N SER A 112 -8.73 3.72 7.21
CA SER A 112 -7.54 4.54 7.30
C SER A 112 -6.30 3.66 7.26
N HIS A 113 -5.28 4.06 6.50
CA HIS A 113 -4.04 3.29 6.35
C HIS A 113 -4.30 1.82 5.99
N ASP A 114 -5.28 1.61 5.10
CA ASP A 114 -5.76 0.29 4.69
C ASP A 114 -5.07 -0.14 3.38
N VAL A 115 -4.69 -1.41 3.30
CA VAL A 115 -4.01 -2.00 2.12
C VAL A 115 -4.85 -1.93 0.84
N ASN A 116 -6.18 -1.83 0.95
CA ASN A 116 -7.07 -1.69 -0.19
C ASN A 116 -7.01 -0.30 -0.83
N ASP A 117 -6.50 0.69 -0.11
CA ASP A 117 -6.31 2.06 -0.58
C ASP A 117 -4.86 2.33 -0.97
N ALA A 118 -4.18 1.26 -1.38
CA ALA A 118 -2.78 1.30 -1.75
C ALA A 118 -2.56 1.64 -3.23
N VAL A 119 -1.39 2.20 -3.53
CA VAL A 119 -0.98 2.63 -4.86
C VAL A 119 0.45 2.17 -5.12
N ILE A 120 0.71 1.60 -6.30
CA ILE A 120 2.06 1.24 -6.73
C ILE A 120 2.75 2.50 -7.25
N VAL A 121 3.87 2.85 -6.61
CA VAL A 121 4.62 4.09 -6.92
C VAL A 121 5.89 3.85 -7.73
N GLY A 122 6.32 2.59 -7.90
CA GLY A 122 7.49 2.25 -8.72
C GLY A 122 7.94 0.81 -8.61
N VAL A 123 8.84 0.42 -9.51
CA VAL A 123 9.53 -0.89 -9.54
C VAL A 123 10.94 -0.69 -8.98
N PHE A 124 11.42 -1.62 -8.14
CA PHE A 124 12.74 -1.51 -7.50
C PHE A 124 13.92 -1.62 -8.48
N ALA A 125 13.84 -2.58 -9.40
CA ALA A 125 15.00 -3.04 -10.18
C ALA A 125 15.01 -2.55 -11.63
N CYS A 126 14.04 -1.74 -12.06
CA CYS A 126 13.94 -1.34 -13.47
C CYS A 126 14.90 -0.20 -13.89
N SER A 127 15.64 0.37 -12.94
CA SER A 127 16.50 1.54 -13.14
C SER A 127 17.92 1.40 -12.56
N LEU A 128 18.34 0.18 -12.19
CA LEU A 128 19.70 -0.13 -11.74
C LEU A 128 20.56 -0.70 -12.87
#